data_AF-A0A1Z9DT67-F1
#
_entry.id   AF-A0A1Z9DT67-F1
#
_cell.length_a   1.000
_cell.length_b   1.000
_cell.length_c   1.000
_cell.angle_alpha   90.00
_cell.angle_beta   90.00
_cell.angle_gamma   90.00
#
_symmetry.space_group_name_H-M   'P 1'
#
loop_
_entity.id
_entity.type
_entity.pdbx_description
1 polymer ?
#
loop_
_entity_poly.entity_id
_entity_poly.type
_entity_poly.pdbx_seq_one_letter_code
_entity_poly.pdbx_strand_id
1 'polypeptide(L)'
;MNNTIRNIQLTAVLFVLFATIIAFFLEVKEMYNNQKIGLADLLLMFIYIEVIGLVRSYWETRSVRISYPLVIAITALARYIILQDKNDDPTSLIYISLAILIVALATVVIRFRNSKYLNLDKKKDNDL
;
A
#
# COMPACT_ATOMS: atom_id res chain seq x y z
N MET A 1 -3.24 25.00 14.86
CA MET A 1 -3.43 23.54 15.05
C MET A 1 -3.06 22.71 13.81
N ASN A 2 -3.37 23.14 12.58
CA ASN A 2 -3.05 22.38 11.35
C ASN A 2 -1.55 22.19 11.07
N ASN A 3 -0.69 23.15 11.43
CA ASN A 3 0.76 23.04 11.17
C ASN A 3 1.44 21.96 12.03
N THR A 4 0.99 21.76 13.27
CA THR A 4 1.52 20.72 14.17
C THR A 4 1.19 19.33 13.65
N ILE A 5 -0.07 19.09 13.27
CA ILE A 5 -0.50 17.80 12.70
C ILE A 5 0.28 17.51 11.41
N ARG A 6 0.45 18.51 10.54
CA ARG A 6 1.22 18.37 9.30
C ARG A 6 2.67 18.00 9.56
N ASN A 7 3.32 18.66 10.51
CA ASN A 7 4.73 18.37 10.84
C ASN A 7 4.89 16.97 11.44
N ILE A 8 3.93 16.52 12.25
CA ILE A 8 3.90 15.14 12.78
C ILE A 8 3.77 14.14 11.62
N GLN A 9 2.85 14.36 10.69
CA GLN A 9 2.68 13.47 9.53
C GLN A 9 3.92 13.42 8.64
N LEU A 10 4.55 14.57 8.35
CA LEU A 10 5.80 14.62 7.59
C LEU A 10 6.92 13.83 8.28
N THR A 11 7.04 13.99 9.60
CA THR A 11 8.03 13.26 10.39
C THR A 11 7.77 11.75 10.34
N ALA A 12 6.52 11.32 10.45
CA ALA A 12 6.14 9.92 10.35
C ALA A 12 6.46 9.33 8.96
N VAL A 13 6.15 10.05 7.89
CA VAL A 13 6.40 9.60 6.51
C VAL A 13 7.92 9.51 6.23
N LEU A 14 8.70 10.47 6.72
CA LEU A 14 10.16 10.39 6.65
C LEU A 14 10.72 9.21 7.44
N PHE A 15 10.17 8.94 8.62
CA PHE A 15 10.58 7.79 9.42
C PHE A 15 10.31 6.47 8.68
N VAL A 16 9.13 6.32 8.06
CA VAL A 16 8.81 5.15 7.22
C VAL A 16 9.81 5.02 6.07
N LEU A 17 10.15 6.10 5.38
CA LEU A 17 11.12 6.08 4.29
C LEU A 17 12.49 5.57 4.75
N PHE A 18 13.02 6.10 5.85
CA PHE A 18 14.29 5.64 6.41
C PHE A 18 14.24 4.18 6.82
N ALA A 19 13.17 3.75 7.48
CA ALA A 19 12.98 2.36 7.86
C ALA A 19 12.95 1.43 6.64
N THR A 20 12.24 1.80 5.58
CA THR A 20 12.18 1.03 4.33
C THR A 20 13.53 0.92 3.63
N ILE A 21 14.31 2.02 3.59
CA ILE A 21 15.65 2.00 3.00
C ILE A 21 16.59 1.07 3.81
N ILE A 22 16.56 1.18 5.13
CA ILE A 22 17.38 0.30 6.00
C ILE A 22 16.97 -1.17 5.81
N ALA A 23 15.68 -1.47 5.81
CA ALA A 23 15.16 -2.81 5.58
C ALA A 23 15.60 -3.37 4.22
N PHE A 24 15.54 -2.56 3.16
CA PHE A 24 16.01 -2.94 1.83
C PHE A 24 17.48 -3.38 1.85
N PHE A 25 18.36 -2.61 2.49
CA PHE A 25 19.79 -2.96 2.56
C PHE A 25 20.04 -4.21 3.42
N LEU A 26 19.30 -4.38 4.51
CA LEU A 26 19.40 -5.57 5.35
C LEU A 26 19.02 -6.83 4.56
N GLU A 27 17.94 -6.79 3.80
CA GLU A 27 17.50 -7.91 2.98
C GLU A 27 18.50 -8.22 1.85
N VAL A 28 19.05 -7.19 1.21
CA VAL A 28 20.12 -7.37 0.21
C VAL A 28 21.36 -8.03 0.82
N LYS A 29 21.74 -7.65 2.03
CA LYS A 29 22.84 -8.28 2.75
C LYS A 29 22.53 -9.74 3.09
N GLU A 30 21.30 -10.03 3.48
CA GLU A 30 20.85 -11.39 3.79
C GLU A 30 20.90 -12.30 2.55
N MET A 31 20.36 -11.84 1.42
CA MET A 31 20.46 -12.55 0.13
C MET A 31 21.92 -12.79 -0.27
N TYR A 32 22.79 -11.80 -0.06
CA TYR A 32 24.21 -11.92 -0.36
C TYR A 32 24.88 -12.98 0.52
N ASN A 33 24.61 -12.97 1.83
CA ASN A 33 25.16 -13.95 2.77
C ASN A 33 24.67 -15.37 2.46
N ASN A 34 23.39 -15.52 2.12
CA ASN A 34 22.77 -16.80 1.80
C ASN A 34 23.11 -17.32 0.40
N GLN A 35 23.81 -16.51 -0.43
CA GLN A 35 24.21 -16.85 -1.80
C GLN A 35 23.05 -17.35 -2.68
N LYS A 36 21.83 -16.95 -2.34
CA LYS A 36 20.60 -17.37 -3.02
C LYS A 36 19.65 -16.19 -3.09
N ILE A 37 19.12 -15.96 -4.28
CA ILE A 37 18.11 -14.95 -4.54
C ILE A 37 16.84 -15.70 -4.94
N GLY A 38 15.85 -15.70 -4.07
CA GLY A 38 14.54 -16.27 -4.32
C GLY A 38 13.61 -15.27 -5.02
N LEU A 39 12.54 -15.80 -5.62
CA LEU A 39 11.44 -14.97 -6.12
C LEU A 39 10.79 -14.18 -4.97
N ALA A 40 10.69 -14.78 -3.78
CA ALA A 40 10.13 -14.13 -2.59
C ALA A 40 10.86 -12.83 -2.26
N ASP A 41 12.19 -12.87 -2.29
CA ASP A 41 13.05 -11.75 -1.93
C ASP A 41 12.90 -10.62 -2.95
N LEU A 42 12.86 -10.95 -4.25
CA LEU A 42 12.61 -9.98 -5.32
C LEU A 42 11.23 -9.32 -5.21
N LEU A 43 10.20 -10.09 -4.86
CA LEU A 43 8.84 -9.57 -4.66
C LEU A 43 8.75 -8.66 -3.43
N LEU A 44 9.48 -9.00 -2.36
CA LEU A 44 9.62 -8.14 -1.18
C LEU A 44 10.31 -6.82 -1.52
N MET A 45 11.36 -6.83 -2.36
CA MET A 45 12.01 -5.60 -2.84
C MET A 45 11.03 -4.70 -3.60
N PHE A 46 10.11 -5.26 -4.38
CA PHE A 46 9.08 -4.47 -5.05
C PHE A 46 8.12 -3.79 -4.06
N ILE A 47 7.79 -4.42 -2.94
CA ILE A 47 6.96 -3.80 -1.89
C ILE A 47 7.69 -2.59 -1.30
N TYR A 48 9.00 -2.70 -1.03
CA TYR A 48 9.79 -1.56 -0.54
C TYR A 48 9.80 -0.39 -1.53
N ILE A 49 9.94 -0.67 -2.83
CA ILE A 49 9.86 0.36 -3.88
C ILE A 49 8.47 1.02 -3.93
N GLU A 50 7.40 0.24 -3.80
CA GLU A 50 6.03 0.76 -3.74
C GLU A 50 5.80 1.68 -2.52
N VAL A 51 6.35 1.33 -1.36
CA VAL A 51 6.30 2.16 -0.15
C VAL A 51 7.09 3.46 -0.34
N ILE A 52 8.25 3.42 -1.01
CA ILE A 52 8.98 4.65 -1.39
C ILE A 52 8.10 5.52 -2.32
N GLY A 53 7.38 4.90 -3.25
CA GLY A 53 6.41 5.58 -4.11
C GLY A 53 5.28 6.26 -3.33
N LEU A 54 4.78 5.63 -2.27
CA LEU A 54 3.79 6.21 -1.35
C LEU A 54 4.35 7.46 -0.66
N VAL A 55 5.57 7.39 -0.14
CA VAL A 55 6.24 8.54 0.50
C VAL A 55 6.39 9.69 -0.48
N ARG A 56 6.84 9.42 -1.70
CA ARG A 56 6.94 10.43 -2.76
C ARG A 56 5.59 11.08 -3.05
N SER A 57 4.54 10.29 -3.24
CA SER A 57 3.22 10.84 -3.50
C SER A 57 2.72 11.69 -2.32
N TYR A 58 3.02 11.32 -1.07
CA TYR A 58 2.66 12.13 0.08
C TYR A 58 3.33 13.51 0.02
N TRP A 59 4.58 13.58 -0.44
CA TRP A 59 5.30 14.84 -0.61
C TRP A 59 4.63 15.76 -1.66
N GLU A 60 4.12 15.17 -2.75
CA GLU A 60 3.45 15.91 -3.83
C GLU A 60 2.04 16.40 -3.43
N THR A 61 1.24 15.55 -2.76
CA THR A 61 -0.18 15.86 -2.46
C THR A 61 -0.45 16.32 -1.03
N ARG A 62 0.58 16.35 -0.17
CA ARG A 62 0.50 16.67 1.27
C ARG A 62 -0.59 15.91 2.03
N SER A 63 -1.00 14.76 1.50
CA SER A 63 -2.11 13.95 2.00
C SER A 63 -1.85 12.49 1.65
N VAL A 64 -2.04 11.62 2.63
CA VAL A 64 -1.99 10.18 2.39
C VAL A 64 -3.29 9.82 1.66
N ARG A 65 -3.22 9.66 0.32
CA ARG A 65 -4.39 9.16 -0.42
C ARG A 65 -4.62 7.70 -0.04
N ILE A 66 -5.80 7.42 0.53
CA ILE A 66 -6.24 6.08 0.96
C ILE A 66 -6.16 5.06 -0.19
N SER A 67 -6.23 5.51 -1.45
CA SER A 67 -6.07 4.67 -2.62
C SER A 67 -4.71 3.98 -2.73
N TYR A 68 -3.61 4.59 -2.26
CA TYR A 68 -2.28 3.98 -2.42
C TYR A 68 -2.10 2.74 -1.53
N PRO A 69 -2.37 2.76 -0.21
CA PRO A 69 -2.30 1.55 0.62
C PRO A 69 -3.16 0.39 0.11
N LEU A 70 -4.35 0.69 -0.42
CA LEU A 70 -5.24 -0.33 -0.98
C LEU A 70 -4.67 -0.98 -2.23
N VAL A 71 -4.07 -0.19 -3.14
CA VAL A 71 -3.40 -0.74 -4.32
C VAL A 71 -2.18 -1.56 -3.92
N ILE A 72 -1.39 -1.10 -2.94
CA ILE A 72 -0.23 -1.84 -2.41
C ILE A 72 -0.66 -3.21 -1.83
N ALA A 73 -1.80 -3.26 -1.14
CA ALA A 73 -2.32 -4.53 -0.63
C ALA A 73 -2.69 -5.49 -1.77
N ILE A 74 -3.35 -4.99 -2.82
CA ILE A 74 -3.72 -5.81 -3.99
C ILE A 74 -2.46 -6.31 -4.72
N THR A 75 -1.48 -5.44 -4.97
CA THR A 75 -0.23 -5.84 -5.63
C THR A 75 0.57 -6.83 -4.80
N ALA A 76 0.65 -6.65 -3.48
CA ALA A 76 1.30 -7.58 -2.57
C ALA A 76 0.64 -8.97 -2.57
N LEU A 77 -0.69 -9.03 -2.47
CA LEU A 77 -1.44 -10.29 -2.51
C LEU A 77 -1.29 -10.98 -3.88
N ALA A 78 -1.36 -10.22 -4.98
CA ALA A 78 -1.17 -10.78 -6.32
C ALA A 78 0.24 -11.36 -6.51
N ARG A 79 1.27 -10.67 -6.00
CA ARG A 79 2.65 -11.18 -6.00
C ARG A 79 2.81 -12.43 -5.14
N TYR A 80 2.15 -12.47 -3.99
CA TYR A 80 2.14 -13.65 -3.12
C TYR A 80 1.54 -14.88 -3.81
N ILE A 81 0.46 -14.71 -4.60
CA ILE A 81 -0.11 -15.79 -5.42
C ILE A 81 0.91 -16.34 -6.42
N ILE A 82 1.69 -15.47 -7.07
CA ILE A 82 2.70 -15.87 -8.06
C ILE A 82 3.82 -16.70 -7.42
N LEU A 83 4.09 -16.45 -6.13
CA LEU A 83 5.14 -17.11 -5.38
C LEU A 83 4.73 -18.49 -4.84
N GLN A 84 3.43 -18.81 -4.77
CA GLN A 84 2.99 -20.12 -4.28
C GLN A 84 3.58 -21.25 -5.10
N ASP A 85 4.10 -22.26 -4.40
CA ASP A 85 4.65 -23.44 -5.05
C ASP A 85 3.50 -24.33 -5.51
N LYS A 86 3.76 -25.16 -6.52
CA LYS A 86 2.78 -26.11 -7.07
C LYS A 86 2.35 -27.18 -6.06
N ASN A 87 3.07 -27.30 -4.95
CA ASN A 87 2.79 -28.23 -3.87
C ASN A 87 1.92 -27.62 -2.76
N ASP A 88 1.63 -26.31 -2.83
CA ASP A 88 0.76 -25.66 -1.86
C ASP A 88 -0.70 -26.08 -2.07
N ASP A 89 -1.46 -26.10 -0.97
CA ASP A 89 -2.89 -26.45 -1.00
C ASP A 89 -3.65 -25.49 -1.92
N PRO A 90 -4.29 -25.96 -3.01
CA PRO A 90 -5.01 -25.12 -3.95
C PRO A 90 -6.16 -24.32 -3.29
N THR A 91 -6.63 -24.75 -2.12
CA THR A 91 -7.61 -24.02 -1.33
C THR A 91 -7.09 -22.64 -0.89
N SER A 92 -5.80 -22.53 -0.56
CA SER A 92 -5.15 -21.26 -0.20
C SER A 92 -5.24 -20.24 -1.34
N LEU A 93 -5.01 -20.69 -2.57
CA LEU A 93 -5.06 -19.87 -3.78
C LEU A 93 -6.45 -19.23 -3.97
N ILE A 94 -7.52 -19.99 -3.69
CA ILE A 94 -8.91 -19.52 -3.76
C ILE A 94 -9.16 -18.45 -2.69
N TYR A 95 -8.71 -18.67 -1.45
CA TYR A 95 -8.88 -17.69 -0.37
C TYR A 95 -8.18 -16.37 -0.66
N ILE A 96 -6.96 -16.40 -1.18
CA ILE A 96 -6.21 -15.17 -1.49
C ILE A 96 -6.82 -14.46 -2.70
N SER A 97 -7.26 -15.20 -3.71
CA SER A 97 -7.96 -14.63 -4.86
C SER A 97 -9.27 -13.94 -4.44
N LEU A 98 -10.03 -14.54 -3.51
CA LEU A 98 -11.21 -13.93 -2.91
C LEU A 98 -10.87 -12.69 -2.08
N ALA A 99 -9.77 -12.72 -1.30
CA ALA A 99 -9.31 -11.57 -0.56
C ALA A 99 -8.96 -10.39 -1.48
N ILE A 100 -8.26 -10.65 -2.60
CA ILE A 100 -7.99 -9.64 -3.63
C ILE A 100 -9.29 -9.06 -4.19
N LEU A 101 -10.27 -9.91 -4.51
CA LEU A 101 -11.57 -9.49 -5.01
C LEU A 101 -12.28 -8.55 -4.02
N ILE A 102 -12.28 -8.90 -2.73
CA ILE A 102 -12.91 -8.09 -1.67
C ILE A 102 -12.21 -6.74 -1.53
N VAL A 103 -10.88 -6.71 -1.49
CA VAL A 103 -10.09 -5.47 -1.38
C VAL A 103 -10.28 -4.59 -2.62
N ALA A 104 -10.31 -5.19 -3.81
CA ALA A 104 -10.58 -4.49 -5.06
C ALA A 104 -11.99 -3.86 -5.05
N LEU A 105 -13.02 -4.61 -4.64
CA LEU A 105 -14.38 -4.09 -4.51
C LEU A 105 -14.46 -2.94 -3.49
N ALA A 106 -13.83 -3.09 -2.32
CA ALA A 106 -13.75 -2.02 -1.32
C ALA A 106 -13.09 -0.75 -1.88
N THR A 107 -12.03 -0.91 -2.67
CA THR A 107 -11.33 0.19 -3.34
C THR A 107 -12.23 0.90 -4.34
N VAL A 108 -13.00 0.14 -5.13
CA VAL A 108 -13.99 0.69 -6.07
C VAL A 108 -15.07 1.46 -5.32
N VAL A 109 -15.65 0.89 -4.26
CA VAL A 109 -16.69 1.54 -3.44
C VAL A 109 -16.20 2.87 -2.85
N ILE A 110 -15.00 2.90 -2.27
CA ILE A 110 -14.41 4.13 -1.71
C ILE A 110 -14.18 5.17 -2.81
N ARG A 111 -13.70 4.75 -3.98
CA ARG A 111 -13.47 5.64 -5.12
C ARG A 111 -14.77 6.19 -5.68
N PHE A 112 -15.83 5.39 -5.74
CA PHE A 112 -17.18 5.83 -6.15
C PHE A 112 -17.77 6.82 -5.15
N ARG A 113 -17.65 6.57 -3.83
CA ARG A 113 -18.11 7.51 -2.79
C ARG A 113 -17.40 8.86 -2.87
N ASN A 114 -16.10 8.86 -3.14
CA ASN A 114 -15.31 10.09 -3.23
C ASN A 114 -15.37 10.75 -4.63
N SER A 115 -16.03 10.12 -5.61
CA SER A 115 -16.27 10.71 -6.93
C SER A 115 -17.41 11.71 -6.85
N LYS A 116 -17.23 12.87 -7.50
CA LYS A 116 -18.19 14.00 -7.64
C LYS A 116 -19.62 13.64 -8.07
N TYR A 117 -19.92 12.38 -8.35
CA TYR A 117 -21.25 11.89 -8.70
C TYR A 117 -22.22 11.82 -7.53
N LEU A 118 -21.74 11.74 -6.28
CA LEU A 118 -22.56 11.85 -5.08
C LEU A 118 -22.35 13.23 -4.47
N ASN A 119 -23.14 14.22 -4.92
CA ASN A 119 -23.33 15.51 -4.25
C ASN A 119 -23.99 15.29 -2.88
N LEU A 120 -23.25 14.74 -1.92
CA LEU A 120 -23.65 14.68 -0.52
C LEU A 120 -23.13 15.89 0.28
N ASP A 121 -22.75 16.97 -0.40
CA ASP A 121 -22.84 18.32 0.15
C ASP A 121 -24.19 18.92 -0.24
N LYS A 122 -25.27 18.40 0.36
CA LYS A 122 -26.41 19.28 0.59
C LYS A 122 -25.99 20.21 1.72
N LYS A 123 -25.28 21.27 1.33
CA LYS A 123 -25.05 22.49 2.10
C LYS A 123 -26.35 22.81 2.84
N LYS A 124 -26.40 22.53 4.15
CA LYS A 124 -27.46 23.03 5.01
C LYS A 124 -27.08 24.46 5.35
N ASP A 125 -27.19 25.31 4.32
CA ASP A 125 -27.16 26.75 4.45
C ASP A 125 -28.60 27.21 4.34
N ASN A 126 -29.16 27.54 5.49
CA ASN A 126 -30.19 28.54 5.66
C ASN A 126 -30.16 28.88 7.14
N ASP A 127 -29.32 29.87 7.45
CA ASP A 127 -29.62 30.84 8.49
C ASP A 127 -31.01 31.43 8.20
N LEU A 128 -31.94 31.27 9.15
CA LEU A 128 -32.84 32.28 9.71
C LEU A 128 -33.36 31.75 11.05
#